data_AF-A0A2K3N4P6-F1
#
_entry.id   AF-A0A2K3N4P6-F1
#
_cell.length_a   1.000
_cell.length_b   1.000
_cell.length_c   1.000
_cell.angle_alpha   90.00
_cell.angle_beta   90.00
_cell.angle_gamma   90.00
#
_symmetry.space_group_name_H-M   'P 1'
#
loop_
_entity.id
_entity.type
_entity.pdbx_description
1 polymer ?
#
loop_
_entity_poly.entity_id
_entity_poly.type
_entity_poly.pdbx_seq_one_letter_code
_entity_poly.pdbx_strand_id
1 'polypeptide(L)'
;MKKANIMKNKHHFLDGSSPMPADFDPTYEAWMRCNNLVLLSWIPNSISSSIAQSIIYYDIAALAWNDLKTRFSHADRVRVASLQRELYVFRQDSLS
;
A
#
# COMPACT_ATOMS: atom_id res chain seq x y z
N MET A 1 7.88 -25.28 7.37
CA MET A 1 7.03 -24.08 7.16
C MET A 1 7.81 -22.97 6.44
N LYS A 2 8.00 -23.05 5.11
CA LYS A 2 8.77 -22.06 4.32
C LYS A 2 7.97 -20.83 3.85
N LYS A 3 6.63 -20.86 3.97
CA LYS A 3 5.75 -19.79 3.48
C LYS A 3 5.82 -18.48 4.30
N ALA A 4 6.31 -18.53 5.55
CA ALA A 4 6.35 -17.35 6.43
C ALA A 4 7.48 -16.36 6.11
N ASN A 5 8.58 -16.79 5.47
CA ASN A 5 9.71 -15.89 5.16
C ASN A 5 9.55 -15.10 3.86
N ILE A 6 8.66 -15.53 2.95
CA ILE A 6 8.38 -14.78 1.73
C ILE A 6 7.58 -13.51 2.04
N MET A 7 6.81 -13.47 3.14
CA MET A 7 6.11 -12.26 3.58
C MET A 7 7.05 -11.21 4.18
N LYS A 8 8.12 -11.63 4.88
CA LYS A 8 9.06 -10.71 5.52
C LYS A 8 9.83 -9.85 4.53
N ASN A 9 10.26 -10.41 3.40
CA ASN A 9 11.01 -9.65 2.39
C ASN A 9 10.14 -8.66 1.61
N LYS A 10 8.82 -8.84 1.57
CA LYS A 10 7.92 -8.00 0.77
C LYS A 10 7.73 -6.62 1.36
N HIS A 11 7.79 -6.50 2.68
CA HIS A 11 7.71 -5.20 3.34
C HIS A 11 8.90 -4.31 2.95
N HIS A 12 10.10 -4.87 2.77
CA HIS A 12 11.29 -4.09 2.39
C HIS A 12 11.17 -3.45 0.99
N PHE A 13 10.37 -4.05 0.09
CA PHE A 13 10.06 -3.48 -1.22
C PHE A 13 8.98 -2.37 -1.15
N LEU A 14 8.13 -2.38 -0.12
CA LEU A 14 7.09 -1.36 0.07
C LEU A 14 7.63 -0.15 0.85
N ASP A 15 8.49 -0.39 1.84
CA ASP A 15 9.09 0.66 2.68
C ASP A 15 10.30 1.33 2.02
N GLY A 16 10.77 0.80 0.88
CA GLY A 16 11.94 1.33 0.17
C GLY A 16 13.28 0.95 0.80
N SER A 17 13.28 0.13 1.86
CA SER A 17 14.49 -0.43 2.50
C SER A 17 15.37 -1.25 1.55
N SER A 18 14.79 -1.75 0.44
CA SER A 18 15.53 -2.42 -0.64
C SER A 18 15.60 -1.50 -1.88
N PRO A 19 16.59 -0.59 -1.99
CA PRO A 19 16.70 0.33 -3.11
C PRO A 19 16.95 -0.42 -4.42
N MET A 20 16.62 0.22 -5.53
CA MET A 20 16.89 -0.30 -6.87
C MET A 20 18.40 -0.51 -7.04
N PRO A 21 18.85 -1.74 -7.36
CA PRO A 21 20.25 -2.01 -7.67
C PRO A 21 20.69 -1.26 -8.93
N ALA A 22 22.00 -1.08 -9.10
CA ALA A 22 22.53 -0.59 -10.38
C ALA A 22 22.23 -1.61 -11.51
N ASP A 23 22.05 -1.14 -12.74
CA ASP A 23 21.65 -1.98 -13.88
C ASP A 23 22.62 -3.14 -14.18
N PHE A 24 23.89 -3.01 -13.76
CA PHE A 24 24.93 -4.02 -13.93
C PHE A 24 25.08 -4.96 -12.73
N ASP A 25 24.28 -4.78 -11.69
CA ASP A 25 24.30 -5.65 -10.51
C ASP A 25 23.63 -6.99 -10.84
N PRO A 26 24.26 -8.14 -10.54
CA PRO A 26 23.64 -9.46 -10.72
C PRO A 26 22.29 -9.63 -10.02
N THR A 27 21.99 -8.82 -9.01
CA THR A 27 20.73 -8.85 -8.26
C THR A 27 19.62 -8.01 -8.87
N TYR A 28 19.91 -7.18 -9.89
CA TYR A 28 18.95 -6.29 -10.55
C TYR A 28 17.72 -7.03 -11.09
N GLU A 29 17.95 -8.12 -11.82
CA GLU A 29 16.86 -8.89 -12.43
C GLU A 29 15.95 -9.54 -11.38
N ALA A 30 16.56 -10.05 -10.30
CA ALA A 30 15.82 -10.62 -9.17
C ALA A 30 15.01 -9.55 -8.42
N TRP A 31 15.60 -8.37 -8.22
CA TRP A 31 14.93 -7.23 -7.61
C TRP A 31 13.72 -6.78 -8.45
N MET A 32 13.89 -6.65 -9.77
CA MET A 32 12.82 -6.24 -10.68
C MET A 32 11.65 -7.24 -10.66
N ARG A 33 11.94 -8.55 -10.66
CA ARG A 33 10.91 -9.60 -10.56
C ARG A 33 10.13 -9.49 -9.23
N CYS A 34 10.81 -9.25 -8.12
CA CYS A 34 10.17 -9.07 -6.83
C CYS A 34 9.32 -7.79 -6.79
N ASN A 35 9.84 -6.68 -7.29
CA ASN A 35 9.13 -5.41 -7.41
C ASN A 35 7.84 -5.55 -8.25
N ASN A 36 7.94 -6.18 -9.43
CA ASN A 36 6.78 -6.41 -10.31
C ASN A 36 5.75 -7.34 -9.67
N LEU A 37 6.18 -8.35 -8.94
CA LEU A 37 5.26 -9.22 -8.19
C LEU A 37 4.49 -8.44 -7.12
N VAL A 38 5.15 -7.50 -6.44
CA VAL A 38 4.49 -6.64 -5.45
C VAL A 38 3.48 -5.70 -6.14
N LEU A 39 3.88 -5.02 -7.22
CA LEU A 39 3.05 -4.08 -7.97
C LEU A 39 1.85 -4.72 -8.68
N LEU A 40 2.04 -5.87 -9.34
CA LEU A 40 1.02 -6.46 -10.21
C LEU A 40 0.11 -7.45 -9.49
N SER A 41 0.62 -8.12 -8.44
CA SER A 41 -0.13 -9.15 -7.75
C SER A 41 -0.53 -8.73 -6.33
N TRP A 42 0.35 -8.10 -5.56
CA TRP A 42 0.04 -7.91 -4.14
C TRP A 42 -0.82 -6.69 -3.88
N ILE A 43 -0.38 -5.53 -4.36
CA ILE A 43 -1.07 -4.28 -4.11
C ILE A 43 -2.49 -4.31 -4.74
N PRO A 44 -2.69 -4.70 -6.02
CA PRO A 44 -4.00 -4.69 -6.66
C PRO A 44 -4.99 -5.68 -6.04
N ASN A 45 -4.52 -6.84 -5.57
CA ASN A 45 -5.38 -7.81 -4.89
C ASN A 45 -5.77 -7.40 -3.46
N SER A 46 -5.13 -6.35 -2.91
CA SER A 46 -5.39 -5.86 -1.55
C SER A 46 -6.23 -4.58 -1.51
N ILE A 47 -6.58 -4.01 -2.66
CA ILE A 47 -7.31 -2.75 -2.80
C ILE A 47 -8.44 -2.88 -3.83
N SER A 48 -9.33 -1.90 -3.91
CA SER A 48 -10.37 -1.90 -4.95
C SER A 48 -9.77 -1.68 -6.34
N SER A 49 -10.38 -2.27 -7.36
CA SER A 49 -9.91 -2.18 -8.75
C SER A 49 -9.79 -0.74 -9.26
N SER A 50 -10.63 0.17 -8.78
CA SER A 50 -10.57 1.60 -9.10
C SER A 50 -9.28 2.26 -8.59
N ILE A 51 -8.81 1.88 -7.40
CA ILE A 51 -7.57 2.38 -6.81
C ILE A 51 -6.38 1.68 -7.47
N ALA A 52 -6.50 0.39 -7.78
CA ALA A 52 -5.45 -0.37 -8.48
C ALA A 52 -5.10 0.22 -9.86
N GLN A 53 -6.07 0.75 -10.60
CA GLN A 53 -5.80 1.45 -11.86
C GLN A 53 -4.93 2.70 -11.68
N SER A 54 -4.99 3.35 -10.51
CA SER A 54 -4.23 4.58 -10.26
C SER A 54 -2.74 4.36 -10.01
N ILE A 55 -2.34 3.12 -9.71
CA ILE A 55 -0.95 2.77 -9.39
C ILE A 55 -0.21 2.03 -10.51
N ILE A 56 -0.89 1.73 -11.62
CA ILE A 56 -0.31 0.96 -12.74
C ILE A 56 0.86 1.69 -13.43
N TYR A 57 0.95 3.01 -13.25
CA TYR A 57 1.98 3.86 -13.84
C TYR A 57 3.29 3.92 -13.03
N TYR A 58 3.35 3.27 -11.87
CA TYR A 58 4.56 3.24 -11.05
C TYR A 58 5.42 2.04 -11.40
N ASP A 59 6.69 2.29 -11.68
CA ASP A 59 7.70 1.25 -11.90
C ASP A 59 8.29 0.70 -10.60
N ILE A 60 8.07 1.38 -9.47
CA ILE A 60 8.63 1.01 -8.16
C ILE A 60 7.49 0.84 -7.14
N ALA A 61 7.43 -0.35 -6.54
CA ALA A 61 6.44 -0.73 -5.53
C ALA A 61 6.42 0.24 -4.34
N ALA A 62 7.59 0.68 -3.87
CA ALA A 62 7.71 1.65 -2.79
C ALA A 62 7.06 3.00 -3.12
N LEU A 63 7.20 3.47 -4.36
CA LEU A 63 6.60 4.74 -4.81
C LEU A 63 5.08 4.63 -4.87
N ALA A 64 4.57 3.54 -5.48
CA ALA A 64 3.15 3.25 -5.50
C ALA A 64 2.56 3.17 -4.09
N TRP A 65 3.25 2.47 -3.19
CA TRP A 65 2.82 2.30 -1.81
C TRP A 65 2.81 3.63 -1.03
N ASN A 66 3.83 4.47 -1.21
CA ASN A 66 3.90 5.76 -0.55
C ASN A 66 2.81 6.74 -1.04
N ASP A 67 2.50 6.73 -2.34
CA ASP A 67 1.41 7.52 -2.90
C ASP A 67 0.05 7.06 -2.34
N LEU A 68 -0.21 5.75 -2.31
CA LEU A 68 -1.39 5.19 -1.65
C LEU A 68 -1.48 5.63 -0.18
N LYS A 69 -0.39 5.48 0.57
CA LYS A 69 -0.33 5.87 1.98
C LYS A 69 -0.64 7.36 2.15
N THR A 70 -0.10 8.22 1.30
CA THR A 70 -0.34 9.66 1.35
C THR A 70 -1.81 9.98 1.04
N ARG A 71 -2.37 9.42 -0.03
CA ARG A 71 -3.77 9.63 -0.43
C ARG A 71 -4.76 9.20 0.64
N PHE A 72 -4.57 8.01 1.22
CA PHE A 72 -5.49 7.46 2.19
C PHE A 72 -5.25 7.94 3.62
N SER A 73 -4.03 8.33 3.99
CA SER A 73 -3.77 8.91 5.33
C SER A 73 -4.52 10.22 5.58
N HIS A 74 -4.72 11.05 4.55
CA HIS A 74 -5.52 12.25 4.64
C HIS A 74 -7.03 11.95 4.63
N ALA A 75 -7.47 11.05 3.75
CA ALA A 75 -8.86 10.61 3.68
C ALA A 75 -9.33 9.96 4.99
N ASP A 76 -8.45 9.19 5.64
CA ASP A 76 -8.72 8.57 6.94
C ASP A 76 -9.00 9.62 8.02
N ARG A 77 -8.30 10.75 8.05
CA ARG A 77 -8.59 11.82 9.03
C ARG A 77 -9.97 12.43 8.84
N VAL A 78 -10.36 12.68 7.59
CA VAL A 78 -11.69 13.21 7.25
C VAL A 78 -12.77 12.16 7.58
N ARG A 79 -12.55 10.89 7.23
CA ARG A 79 -13.49 9.80 7.52
C ARG A 79 -13.60 9.51 9.01
N VAL A 80 -12.51 9.56 9.76
CA VAL A 80 -12.52 9.43 11.22
C VAL A 80 -13.32 10.57 11.84
N ALA A 81 -13.10 11.82 11.41
CA ALA A 81 -13.88 12.96 11.91
C ALA A 81 -15.37 12.84 11.56
N SER A 82 -15.71 12.36 10.36
CA SER A 82 -17.11 12.14 9.97
C SER A 82 -17.76 11.05 10.82
N LEU A 83 -17.06 9.92 11.04
CA LEU A 83 -17.54 8.81 11.87
C LEU A 83 -17.69 9.24 13.33
N GLN A 84 -16.75 10.03 13.86
CA GLN A 84 -16.88 10.63 15.19
C GLN A 84 -18.12 11.51 15.27
N ARG A 85 -18.37 12.36 14.28
CA ARG A 85 -19.58 13.20 14.24
C ARG A 85 -20.86 12.36 14.16
N GLU A 86 -20.91 11.33 13.31
CA GLU A 86 -22.05 10.40 13.23
C GLU A 86 -22.30 9.72 14.59
N LEU A 87 -21.24 9.28 15.28
CA LEU A 87 -21.35 8.70 16.63
C LEU A 87 -21.89 9.70 17.66
N TYR A 88 -21.46 10.96 17.60
CA TYR A 88 -21.98 12.00 18.49
C TYR A 88 -23.46 12.29 18.23
N VAL A 89 -23.87 12.40 16.96
CA VAL A 89 -25.29 12.57 16.57
C VAL A 89 -26.13 11.38 17.04
N PHE A 90 -25.65 10.16 16.80
CA PHE A 90 -26.34 8.94 17.22
C PHE A 90 -26.51 8.85 18.76
N ARG A 91 -25.47 9.23 19.53
CA ARG A 91 -25.60 9.33 21.00
C ARG A 91 -26.62 10.39 21.43
N GLN A 92 -26.73 11.49 20.69
CA GLN A 92 -27.62 12.60 21.05
C GLN A 92 -29.09 12.30 20.74
N ASP A 93 -29.37 11.58 19.65
CA ASP A 93 -30.72 11.05 19.36
C ASP A 93 -31.16 9.97 20.36
N SER A 94 -30.23 9.21 20.93
CA SER A 94 -30.56 8.22 21.98
C SER A 94 -30.82 8.82 23.37
N LEU A 95 -30.57 10.12 23.54
CA LEU A 95 -30.75 10.87 24.79
C LEU A 95 -31.91 11.89 24.72
N SER A 96 -32.63 11.92 23.59
CA SER A 96 -33.87 12.69 23.39
C SER A 96 -35.08 11.75 23.37
#